data_AF-D3STJ5-F1
#
_entry.id   AF-D3STJ5-F1
#
_cell.length_a   1.000
_cell.length_b   1.000
_cell.length_c   1.000
_cell.angle_alpha   90.00
_cell.angle_beta   90.00
_cell.angle_gamma   90.00
#
_symmetry.space_group_name_H-M   'P 1'
#
loop_
_entity.id
_entity.type
_entity.pdbx_description
1 polymer ?
#
loop_
_entity_poly.entity_id
_entity_poly.type
_entity_poly.pdbx_seq_one_letter_code
_entity_poly.pdbx_strand_id
1 'polypeptide(L)'
;MATADDNQSDTEFSPAVSLEALEETGRELVSIDGTPLAIFAHEGEVKAVNNRCPHMGFPLVEGTVDDGILTCHWHHARFELSCGDTFDPWADDVQTYPVEIRDGTVYVNPNPERDLPPAEHWATRLETALEENLRLVAAKSAIGLLDAGVEPEEPIGTTIAFGTQYRESGWGSGLTILGCMTNLLDDVDPEDRKRALYTGMRHVADDCAGEPPSFDQPAFDTTEVTFSRLKSWFRDCVEVRDADGAERCLRTAVAADYSAAEIAELVVAGATDHPYLSNGHVLDFANKAFESLEETDWEHAETTLAALVEPLVTAARSDERSSWRQPIDLVALLEDTYGGNVTETSGLESLAAASGKTDTDEPWTPPADLQETLLGDDPEAIVDALAEAIRQGATTEDLSAEVASAAATRVAQFGTANEFSDWNTVHHTFSYANAVHQFARRTDAVETYRGVFDGALSVYLDRFLNTPPAPIPTPGENDTGRDPDAVRQGVLETFDAEGEVNEAGRLVAEFFDCGGDPADLRQTLGHGLLREDAGFHTLQNVEAAFRQAELATDEREQRQRVPLIATARYLAAHFPTRREAEQTYTIAARLNRGEAIHEAAKSN
;
A
#
# COMPACT_ATOMS: atom_id res chain seq x y z
N MET A 1 12.23 -20.92 65.21
CA MET A 1 11.64 -19.87 66.08
C MET A 1 12.24 -18.56 65.61
N ALA A 2 11.40 -17.71 65.00
CA ALA A 2 11.63 -16.31 64.59
C ALA A 2 12.70 -16.10 63.47
N THR A 3 12.45 -15.37 62.38
CA THR A 3 11.37 -14.44 62.00
C THR A 3 11.18 -14.48 60.47
N ALA A 4 9.92 -14.45 60.04
CA ALA A 4 9.56 -14.05 58.68
C ALA A 4 10.02 -12.61 58.46
N ASP A 5 10.66 -12.35 57.32
CA ASP A 5 10.97 -11.01 56.87
C ASP A 5 9.70 -10.45 56.22
N ASP A 6 9.01 -9.63 57.00
CA ASP A 6 7.68 -9.06 56.77
C ASP A 6 7.86 -7.72 56.05
N ASN A 7 8.39 -7.73 54.81
CA ASN A 7 8.66 -6.49 54.07
C ASN A 7 8.54 -6.63 52.54
N GLN A 8 7.42 -7.19 52.09
CA GLN A 8 6.93 -7.07 50.71
C GLN A 8 5.41 -6.81 50.76
N SER A 9 4.96 -5.55 50.81
CA SER A 9 3.60 -5.17 50.37
C SER A 9 3.22 -3.68 50.45
N ASP A 10 4.00 -2.78 51.08
CA ASP A 10 3.55 -1.38 51.27
C ASP A 10 3.99 -0.38 50.18
N THR A 11 4.63 -0.85 49.09
CA THR A 11 5.08 -0.01 47.96
C THR A 11 4.15 -0.01 46.76
N GLU A 12 3.00 -0.68 46.83
CA GLU A 12 2.11 -0.85 45.66
C GLU A 12 0.97 0.19 45.61
N PHE A 13 0.53 0.71 46.75
CA PHE A 13 -0.63 1.61 46.87
C PHE A 13 -0.23 3.00 47.37
N SER A 14 -0.64 4.03 46.65
CA SER A 14 -0.38 5.44 46.99
C SER A 14 -1.62 6.13 47.54
N PRO A 15 -1.50 6.95 48.60
CA PRO A 15 -2.64 7.72 49.12
C PRO A 15 -3.09 8.76 48.08
N ALA A 16 -4.39 8.78 47.77
CA ALA A 16 -4.95 9.61 46.71
C ALA A 16 -5.82 10.75 47.26
N VAL A 17 -6.88 10.43 48.00
CA VAL A 17 -7.86 11.41 48.51
C VAL A 17 -8.55 10.89 49.77
N SER A 18 -9.13 11.77 50.59
CA SER A 18 -9.99 11.34 51.71
C SER A 18 -11.33 10.81 51.19
N LEU A 19 -11.84 9.75 51.81
CA LEU A 19 -13.13 9.15 51.43
C LEU A 19 -14.28 10.14 51.63
N GLU A 20 -14.29 10.87 52.74
CA GLU A 20 -15.33 11.86 53.05
C GLU A 20 -15.40 12.97 51.98
N ALA A 21 -14.26 13.48 51.52
CA ALA A 21 -14.26 14.52 50.48
C ALA A 21 -14.73 13.98 49.14
N LEU A 22 -14.32 12.76 48.78
CA LEU A 22 -14.75 12.11 47.55
C LEU A 22 -16.26 11.80 47.55
N GLU A 23 -16.83 11.38 48.69
CA GLU A 23 -18.28 11.15 48.82
C GLU A 23 -19.08 12.46 48.73
N GLU A 24 -18.54 13.58 49.20
CA GLU A 24 -19.16 14.90 49.08
C GLU A 24 -19.20 15.43 47.64
N THR A 25 -18.11 15.22 46.87
CA THR A 25 -18.00 15.71 45.49
C THR A 25 -18.50 14.70 44.46
N GLY A 26 -18.53 13.42 44.81
CA GLY A 26 -18.83 12.27 43.94
C GLY A 26 -17.68 11.88 43.00
N ARG A 27 -16.71 12.77 42.78
CA ARG A 27 -15.57 12.56 41.88
C ARG A 27 -14.39 13.48 42.20
N GLU A 28 -13.17 13.01 41.98
CA GLU A 28 -11.94 13.78 42.17
C GLU A 28 -10.89 13.49 41.11
N LEU A 29 -10.10 14.50 40.76
CA LEU A 29 -8.92 14.37 39.89
C LEU A 29 -7.67 14.33 40.76
N VAL A 30 -6.91 13.23 40.67
CA VAL A 30 -5.66 13.05 41.41
C VAL A 30 -4.52 12.80 40.42
N SER A 31 -3.31 13.25 40.75
CA SER A 31 -2.10 12.88 40.02
C SER A 31 -1.19 12.06 40.93
N ILE A 32 -0.91 10.82 40.52
CA ILE A 32 -0.01 9.91 41.23
C ILE A 32 1.11 9.54 40.26
N ASP A 33 2.36 9.79 40.64
CA ASP A 33 3.56 9.56 39.82
C ASP A 33 3.48 10.18 38.40
N GLY A 34 2.76 11.30 38.27
CA GLY A 34 2.55 11.99 37.00
C GLY A 34 1.38 11.46 36.16
N THR A 35 0.76 10.34 36.56
CA THR A 35 -0.44 9.78 35.92
C THR A 35 -1.70 10.48 36.44
N PRO A 36 -2.52 11.11 35.58
CA PRO A 36 -3.78 11.70 35.99
C PRO A 36 -4.87 10.64 36.11
N LEU A 37 -5.49 10.54 37.29
CA LEU A 37 -6.52 9.56 37.62
C LEU A 37 -7.84 10.26 37.94
N ALA A 38 -8.93 9.75 37.39
CA ALA A 38 -10.29 10.14 37.77
C ALA A 38 -10.82 9.11 38.77
N ILE A 39 -11.15 9.57 39.98
CA ILE A 39 -11.68 8.73 41.05
C ILE A 39 -13.16 9.08 41.22
N PHE A 40 -14.03 8.08 41.28
CA PHE A 40 -15.46 8.23 41.41
C PHE A 40 -15.97 7.48 42.64
N ALA A 41 -16.87 8.11 43.40
CA ALA A 41 -17.70 7.44 44.39
C ALA A 41 -19.10 7.23 43.79
N HIS A 42 -19.47 5.97 43.55
CA HIS A 42 -20.74 5.62 42.92
C HIS A 42 -21.32 4.37 43.58
N GLU A 43 -22.61 4.41 43.91
CA GLU A 43 -23.35 3.29 44.54
C GLU A 43 -22.70 2.70 45.81
N GLY A 44 -21.97 3.53 46.55
CA GLY A 44 -21.26 3.12 47.77
C GLY A 44 -19.92 2.42 47.51
N GLU A 45 -19.45 2.38 46.27
CA GLU A 45 -18.13 1.91 45.88
C GLU A 45 -17.25 3.07 45.40
N VAL A 46 -15.92 2.88 45.48
CA VAL A 46 -14.93 3.80 44.93
C VAL A 46 -14.20 3.11 43.78
N LYS A 47 -14.16 3.77 42.62
CA LYS A 47 -13.47 3.29 41.41
C LYS A 47 -12.49 4.35 40.92
N ALA A 48 -11.36 3.92 40.39
CA ALA A 48 -10.35 4.80 39.81
C ALA A 48 -10.06 4.36 38.37
N VAL A 49 -10.04 5.32 37.46
CA VAL A 49 -9.74 5.11 36.03
C VAL A 49 -8.70 6.13 35.58
N ASN A 50 -8.06 5.87 34.44
CA ASN A 50 -7.22 6.87 33.80
C ASN A 50 -8.09 8.09 33.47
N ASN A 51 -7.66 9.29 33.84
CA ASN A 51 -8.43 10.49 33.54
C ASN A 51 -8.47 10.80 32.03
N ARG A 52 -7.65 10.15 31.20
CA ARG A 52 -7.65 10.38 29.76
C ARG A 52 -8.61 9.42 29.08
N CYS A 53 -9.66 9.95 28.47
CA CYS A 53 -10.57 9.16 27.66
C CYS A 53 -9.79 8.41 26.57
N PRO A 54 -9.91 7.09 26.47
CA PRO A 54 -9.15 6.29 25.50
C PRO A 54 -9.45 6.65 24.04
N HIS A 55 -10.62 7.24 23.74
CA HIS A 55 -10.95 7.71 22.39
C HIS A 55 -10.06 8.89 21.95
N MET A 56 -10.17 10.03 22.63
CA MET A 56 -9.56 11.29 22.20
C MET A 56 -9.02 12.11 23.38
N GLY A 57 -8.68 11.46 24.49
CA GLY A 57 -7.92 12.06 25.60
C GLY A 57 -8.65 13.11 26.43
N PHE A 58 -9.97 13.27 26.28
CA PHE A 58 -10.75 14.19 27.12
C PHE A 58 -10.65 13.80 28.60
N PRO A 59 -10.62 14.75 29.54
CA PRO A 59 -10.68 14.47 30.98
C PRO A 59 -11.97 13.72 31.36
N LEU A 60 -11.86 12.45 31.75
CA LEU A 60 -12.99 11.63 32.16
C LEU A 60 -13.59 12.07 33.50
N VAL A 61 -12.82 12.76 34.35
CA VAL A 61 -13.35 13.43 35.56
C VAL A 61 -14.43 14.46 35.23
N GLU A 62 -14.45 15.01 34.01
CA GLU A 62 -15.54 15.90 33.56
C GLU A 62 -16.77 15.13 33.05
N GLY A 63 -16.64 13.81 32.84
CA GLY A 63 -17.71 12.91 32.44
C GLY A 63 -18.78 12.69 33.51
N THR A 64 -19.82 11.97 33.14
CA THR A 64 -20.96 11.65 34.00
C THR A 64 -20.96 10.16 34.31
N VAL A 65 -21.21 9.79 35.58
CA VAL A 65 -21.47 8.40 35.96
C VAL A 65 -22.96 8.26 36.32
N ASP A 66 -23.63 7.31 35.68
CA ASP A 66 -25.03 6.93 35.97
C ASP A 66 -25.21 5.42 35.74
N ASP A 67 -25.88 4.73 36.67
CA ASP A 67 -26.11 3.27 36.62
C ASP A 67 -24.84 2.44 36.34
N GLY A 68 -23.72 2.81 36.99
CA GLY A 68 -22.41 2.17 36.79
C GLY A 68 -21.69 2.52 35.47
N ILE A 69 -22.27 3.39 34.62
CA ILE A 69 -21.71 3.74 33.31
C ILE A 69 -21.06 5.11 33.34
N LEU A 70 -19.75 5.15 33.09
CA LEU A 70 -18.99 6.39 32.87
C LEU A 70 -19.13 6.84 31.41
N THR A 71 -19.75 8.00 31.20
CA THR A 71 -19.90 8.61 29.87
C THR A 71 -18.97 9.81 29.73
N CYS A 72 -18.06 9.76 28.75
CA CYS A 72 -17.18 10.88 28.41
C CYS A 72 -18.00 12.10 27.97
N HIS A 73 -17.67 13.29 28.49
CA HIS A 73 -18.41 14.51 28.19
C HIS A 73 -18.31 14.95 26.73
N TRP A 74 -17.21 14.61 26.04
CA TRP A 74 -16.93 15.14 24.71
C TRP A 74 -17.64 14.39 23.58
N HIS A 75 -17.30 13.12 23.39
CA HIS A 75 -17.83 12.30 22.29
C HIS A 75 -18.82 11.25 22.77
N HIS A 76 -19.15 11.22 24.07
CA HIS A 76 -20.10 10.30 24.67
C HIS A 76 -19.72 8.82 24.58
N ALA A 77 -18.43 8.49 24.48
CA ALA A 77 -17.95 7.13 24.70
C ALA A 77 -18.32 6.68 26.12
N ARG A 78 -18.86 5.46 26.24
CA ARG A 78 -19.36 4.90 27.48
C ARG A 78 -18.50 3.73 27.93
N PHE A 79 -18.23 3.67 29.23
CA PHE A 79 -17.42 2.64 29.86
C PHE A 79 -18.14 2.07 31.07
N GLU A 80 -18.06 0.76 31.26
CA GLU A 80 -18.44 0.16 32.54
C GLU A 80 -17.40 0.60 33.59
N LEU A 81 -17.84 1.23 34.68
CA LEU A 81 -16.94 1.94 35.60
C LEU A 81 -16.03 0.99 36.42
N SER A 82 -16.46 -0.25 36.64
CA SER A 82 -15.74 -1.20 37.48
C SER A 82 -14.59 -1.92 36.78
N CYS A 83 -14.72 -2.22 35.48
CA CYS A 83 -13.70 -2.89 34.67
C CYS A 83 -13.09 -2.01 33.57
N GLY A 84 -13.81 -0.99 33.11
CA GLY A 84 -13.33 -0.05 32.08
C GLY A 84 -13.74 -0.40 30.65
N ASP A 85 -14.40 -1.55 30.44
CA ASP A 85 -14.84 -2.03 29.13
C ASP A 85 -15.73 -1.00 28.43
N THR A 86 -15.43 -0.72 27.16
CA THR A 86 -16.21 0.19 26.34
C THR A 86 -17.49 -0.45 25.80
N PHE A 87 -18.58 0.30 25.81
CA PHE A 87 -19.79 -0.05 25.05
C PHE A 87 -19.69 0.37 23.58
N ASP A 88 -18.69 1.18 23.26
CA ASP A 88 -18.56 1.92 22.02
C ASP A 88 -17.21 1.57 21.38
N PRO A 89 -17.14 0.58 20.46
CA PRO A 89 -15.88 0.05 19.92
C PRO A 89 -15.04 1.03 19.11
N TRP A 90 -15.57 2.21 18.77
CA TRP A 90 -14.81 3.33 18.21
C TRP A 90 -13.93 4.05 19.25
N ALA A 91 -14.15 3.78 20.54
CA ALA A 91 -13.22 4.05 21.64
C ALA A 91 -12.45 2.78 22.03
N ASP A 92 -11.39 2.94 22.83
CA ASP A 92 -10.71 1.80 23.48
C ASP A 92 -11.25 1.62 24.90
N ASP A 93 -10.89 0.53 25.58
CA ASP A 93 -11.19 0.38 27.00
C ASP A 93 -10.43 1.40 27.87
N VAL A 94 -11.02 1.85 28.97
CA VAL A 94 -10.35 2.76 29.90
C VAL A 94 -9.60 1.97 30.97
N GLN A 95 -8.31 2.22 31.12
CA GLN A 95 -7.51 1.59 32.18
C GLN A 95 -8.11 1.89 33.56
N THR A 96 -8.47 0.84 34.29
CA THR A 96 -8.86 0.89 35.70
C THR A 96 -7.63 0.73 36.61
N TYR A 97 -7.74 1.25 37.84
CA TYR A 97 -6.68 1.22 38.84
C TYR A 97 -7.23 0.62 40.15
N PRO A 98 -6.59 -0.41 40.73
CA PRO A 98 -7.03 -0.99 42.00
C PRO A 98 -7.11 0.05 43.11
N VAL A 99 -8.17 -0.02 43.91
CA VAL A 99 -8.45 0.91 45.01
C VAL A 99 -8.58 0.15 46.34
N GLU A 100 -7.98 0.71 47.39
CA GLU A 100 -8.19 0.29 48.77
C GLU A 100 -8.57 1.46 49.67
N ILE A 101 -9.45 1.23 50.65
CA ILE A 101 -9.81 2.22 51.66
C ILE A 101 -9.14 1.83 52.98
N ARG A 102 -8.22 2.66 53.47
CA ARG A 102 -7.51 2.46 54.74
C ARG A 102 -7.70 3.68 55.63
N ASP A 103 -8.28 3.48 56.82
CA ASP A 103 -8.51 4.53 57.81
C ASP A 103 -9.15 5.82 57.25
N GLY A 104 -10.13 5.68 56.37
CA GLY A 104 -10.86 6.81 55.75
C GLY A 104 -10.11 7.53 54.61
N THR A 105 -8.98 6.99 54.17
CA THR A 105 -8.23 7.47 53.00
C THR A 105 -8.33 6.46 51.86
N VAL A 106 -8.56 6.95 50.65
CA VAL A 106 -8.53 6.17 49.41
C VAL A 106 -7.08 6.04 48.96
N TYR A 107 -6.64 4.81 48.77
CA TYR A 107 -5.34 4.45 48.20
C TYR A 107 -5.55 3.83 46.83
N VAL A 108 -4.68 4.14 45.87
CA VAL A 108 -4.74 3.63 44.50
C VAL A 108 -3.41 3.00 44.14
N ASN A 109 -3.42 1.84 43.49
CA ASN A 109 -2.21 1.30 42.86
C ASN A 109 -2.01 1.99 41.50
N PRO A 110 -0.98 2.84 41.31
CA PRO A 110 -0.77 3.59 40.08
C PRO A 110 -0.15 2.76 38.94
N ASN A 111 0.25 1.52 39.19
CA ASN A 111 0.87 0.62 38.22
C ASN A 111 0.08 -0.70 38.14
N PRO A 112 -1.18 -0.66 37.70
CA PRO A 112 -1.95 -1.88 37.47
C PRO A 112 -1.28 -2.73 36.40
N GLU A 113 -1.39 -4.05 36.52
CA GLU A 113 -1.11 -4.94 35.41
C GLU A 113 -2.12 -4.67 34.28
N ARG A 114 -1.66 -4.68 33.03
CA ARG A 114 -2.54 -4.60 31.86
C ARG A 114 -3.22 -5.95 31.65
N ASP A 115 -4.47 -5.93 31.19
CA ASP A 115 -5.22 -7.15 30.88
C ASP A 115 -4.57 -7.95 29.75
N LEU A 116 -4.04 -7.25 28.73
CA LEU A 116 -3.30 -7.84 27.62
C LEU A 116 -1.94 -7.15 27.42
N PRO A 117 -0.91 -7.90 26.96
CA PRO A 117 0.31 -7.32 26.43
C PRO A 117 0.00 -6.32 25.29
N PRO A 118 0.81 -5.26 25.10
CA PRO A 118 0.53 -4.25 24.07
C PRO A 118 0.39 -4.79 22.65
N ALA A 119 1.20 -5.78 22.27
CA ALA A 119 1.12 -6.41 20.95
C ALA A 119 -0.24 -7.08 20.72
N GLU A 120 -0.67 -7.93 21.68
CA GLU A 120 -1.96 -8.62 21.62
C GLU A 120 -3.13 -7.64 21.61
N HIS A 121 -3.08 -6.60 22.46
CA HIS A 121 -4.09 -5.55 22.50
C HIS A 121 -4.26 -4.87 21.13
N TRP A 122 -3.17 -4.34 20.56
CA TRP A 122 -3.26 -3.60 19.31
C TRP A 122 -3.59 -4.47 18.11
N ALA A 123 -3.26 -5.77 18.14
CA ALA A 123 -3.69 -6.75 17.14
C ALA A 123 -5.22 -6.93 17.17
N THR A 124 -5.81 -7.17 18.34
CA THR A 124 -7.28 -7.25 18.47
C THR A 124 -7.97 -5.94 18.07
N ARG A 125 -7.37 -4.79 18.42
CA ARG A 125 -7.91 -3.48 17.99
C ARG A 125 -7.79 -3.25 16.49
N LEU A 126 -6.75 -3.79 15.83
CA LEU A 126 -6.63 -3.76 14.37
C LEU A 126 -7.79 -4.52 13.72
N GLU A 127 -8.08 -5.74 14.16
CA GLU A 127 -9.21 -6.53 13.65
C GLU A 127 -10.53 -5.76 13.77
N THR A 128 -10.81 -5.20 14.96
CA THR A 128 -12.01 -4.37 15.17
C THR A 128 -12.02 -3.15 14.23
N ALA A 129 -10.85 -2.53 14.01
CA ALA A 129 -10.76 -1.36 13.15
C ALA A 129 -11.05 -1.67 11.68
N LEU A 130 -10.64 -2.84 11.21
CA LEU A 130 -10.93 -3.33 9.86
C LEU A 130 -12.42 -3.68 9.72
N GLU A 131 -12.97 -4.45 10.66
CA GLU A 131 -14.37 -4.92 10.63
C GLU A 131 -15.39 -3.77 10.69
N GLU A 132 -15.15 -2.77 11.55
CA GLU A 132 -16.08 -1.66 11.79
C GLU A 132 -15.68 -0.37 11.03
N ASN A 133 -14.65 -0.45 10.17
CA ASN A 133 -14.06 0.67 9.44
C ASN A 133 -13.75 1.91 10.32
N LEU A 134 -12.97 1.69 11.38
CA LEU A 134 -12.69 2.70 12.42
C LEU A 134 -11.31 3.33 12.25
N ARG A 135 -11.24 4.40 11.46
CA ARG A 135 -9.98 5.08 11.06
C ARG A 135 -9.05 5.45 12.22
N LEU A 136 -9.58 6.02 13.31
CA LEU A 136 -8.75 6.42 14.45
C LEU A 136 -8.22 5.20 15.22
N VAL A 137 -8.99 4.11 15.28
CA VAL A 137 -8.55 2.86 15.90
C VAL A 137 -7.47 2.22 15.03
N ALA A 138 -7.64 2.15 13.71
CA ALA A 138 -6.61 1.66 12.78
C ALA A 138 -5.30 2.44 12.92
N ALA A 139 -5.36 3.78 13.00
CA ALA A 139 -4.17 4.61 13.20
C ALA A 139 -3.46 4.30 14.53
N LYS A 140 -4.21 4.11 15.62
CA LYS A 140 -3.64 3.73 16.92
C LYS A 140 -3.06 2.32 16.90
N SER A 141 -3.71 1.37 16.25
CA SER A 141 -3.20 0.01 16.10
C SER A 141 -1.88 -0.01 15.32
N ALA A 142 -1.79 0.70 14.19
CA ALA A 142 -0.55 0.80 13.42
C ALA A 142 0.61 1.39 14.26
N ILE A 143 0.34 2.45 15.03
CA ILE A 143 1.34 3.06 15.92
C ILE A 143 1.70 2.09 17.05
N GLY A 144 0.70 1.50 17.69
CA GLY A 144 0.83 0.69 18.89
C GLY A 144 1.51 -0.65 18.65
N LEU A 145 1.26 -1.30 17.51
CA LEU A 145 1.94 -2.53 17.09
C LEU A 145 3.44 -2.27 16.88
N LEU A 146 3.79 -1.26 16.09
CA LEU A 146 5.19 -0.92 15.83
C LEU A 146 5.92 -0.41 17.08
N ASP A 147 5.25 0.34 17.96
CA ASP A 147 5.83 0.75 19.25
C ASP A 147 6.01 -0.44 20.23
N ALA A 148 5.20 -1.49 20.08
CA ALA A 148 5.35 -2.73 20.83
C ALA A 148 6.47 -3.65 20.26
N GLY A 149 7.09 -3.27 19.14
CA GLY A 149 8.11 -4.06 18.46
C GLY A 149 7.55 -5.26 17.68
N VAL A 150 6.27 -5.19 17.27
CA VAL A 150 5.70 -6.15 16.32
C VAL A 150 6.28 -5.86 14.94
N GLU A 151 6.72 -6.90 14.25
CA GLU A 151 7.25 -6.78 12.89
C GLU A 151 6.11 -6.43 11.91
N PRO A 152 6.29 -5.52 10.94
CA PRO A 152 5.22 -5.03 10.07
C PRO A 152 4.44 -6.11 9.31
N GLU A 153 5.09 -7.24 9.00
CA GLU A 153 4.54 -8.36 8.25
C GLU A 153 3.31 -8.97 8.93
N GLU A 154 3.26 -8.98 10.26
CA GLU A 154 2.13 -9.52 11.03
C GLU A 154 0.83 -8.69 10.80
N PRO A 155 0.78 -7.37 11.06
CA PRO A 155 -0.39 -6.56 10.71
C PRO A 155 -0.72 -6.53 9.21
N ILE A 156 0.28 -6.65 8.33
CA ILE A 156 0.07 -6.73 6.89
C ILE A 156 -0.67 -8.04 6.56
N GLY A 157 -0.21 -9.18 7.08
CA GLY A 157 -0.87 -10.48 6.93
C GLY A 157 -2.31 -10.46 7.40
N THR A 158 -2.58 -9.93 8.61
CA THR A 158 -3.95 -9.74 9.12
C THR A 158 -4.81 -8.93 8.15
N THR A 159 -4.26 -7.84 7.60
CA THR A 159 -5.00 -6.95 6.69
C THR A 159 -5.24 -7.61 5.32
N ILE A 160 -4.29 -8.40 4.80
CA ILE A 160 -4.46 -9.20 3.58
C ILE A 160 -5.55 -10.25 3.77
N ALA A 161 -5.49 -11.01 4.88
CA ALA A 161 -6.49 -12.02 5.20
C ALA A 161 -7.90 -11.41 5.26
N PHE A 162 -8.05 -10.28 5.96
CA PHE A 162 -9.31 -9.55 6.00
C PHE A 162 -9.76 -9.06 4.61
N GLY A 163 -8.89 -8.38 3.87
CA GLY A 163 -9.25 -7.81 2.57
C GLY A 163 -9.61 -8.87 1.52
N THR A 164 -8.89 -9.99 1.51
CA THR A 164 -9.18 -11.11 0.58
C THR A 164 -10.45 -11.88 0.95
N GLN A 165 -10.83 -11.87 2.23
CA GLN A 165 -12.05 -12.51 2.70
C GLN A 165 -13.30 -11.62 2.52
N TYR A 166 -13.21 -10.32 2.79
CA TYR A 166 -14.37 -9.44 2.90
C TYR A 166 -14.60 -8.54 1.69
N ARG A 167 -13.75 -8.60 0.65
CA ARG A 167 -13.99 -7.88 -0.61
C ARG A 167 -14.71 -8.73 -1.63
N GLU A 168 -15.99 -8.42 -1.91
CA GLU A 168 -16.84 -9.13 -2.88
C GLU A 168 -16.25 -9.09 -4.29
N SER A 169 -15.68 -7.96 -4.70
CA SER A 169 -15.05 -7.80 -6.02
C SER A 169 -13.63 -8.39 -6.10
N GLY A 170 -13.17 -9.10 -5.06
CA GLY A 170 -11.82 -9.66 -4.99
C GLY A 170 -10.73 -8.60 -4.82
N TRP A 171 -9.55 -8.87 -5.40
CA TRP A 171 -8.40 -7.99 -5.29
C TRP A 171 -8.66 -6.65 -6.00
N GLY A 172 -8.55 -5.55 -5.26
CA GLY A 172 -8.88 -4.22 -5.75
C GLY A 172 -7.92 -3.14 -5.23
N SER A 173 -8.38 -1.89 -5.27
CA SER A 173 -7.56 -0.72 -4.90
C SER A 173 -6.96 -0.80 -3.50
N GLY A 174 -7.73 -1.19 -2.48
CA GLY A 174 -7.28 -1.21 -1.09
C GLY A 174 -6.14 -2.19 -0.84
N LEU A 175 -6.28 -3.43 -1.30
CA LEU A 175 -5.21 -4.44 -1.23
C LEU A 175 -3.98 -4.05 -2.07
N THR A 176 -4.21 -3.43 -3.22
CA THR A 176 -3.13 -2.91 -4.07
C THR A 176 -2.37 -1.77 -3.38
N ILE A 177 -3.09 -0.86 -2.70
CA ILE A 177 -2.49 0.20 -1.87
C ILE A 177 -1.71 -0.41 -0.72
N LEU A 178 -2.26 -1.40 -0.01
CA LEU A 178 -1.54 -2.10 1.05
C LEU A 178 -0.21 -2.65 0.54
N GLY A 179 -0.21 -3.41 -0.57
CA GLY A 179 1.02 -3.91 -1.18
C GLY A 179 1.99 -2.80 -1.57
N CYS A 180 1.51 -1.68 -2.12
CA CYS A 180 2.36 -0.53 -2.40
C CYS A 180 2.99 0.06 -1.12
N MET A 181 2.21 0.19 -0.04
CA MET A 181 2.70 0.73 1.24
C MET A 181 3.69 -0.20 1.92
N THR A 182 3.50 -1.51 1.80
CA THR A 182 4.47 -2.53 2.26
C THR A 182 5.82 -2.35 1.57
N ASN A 183 5.83 -2.25 0.25
CA ASN A 183 7.08 -2.07 -0.52
C ASN A 183 7.80 -0.74 -0.19
N LEU A 184 7.07 0.27 0.29
CA LEU A 184 7.65 1.56 0.67
C LEU A 184 8.29 1.57 2.07
N LEU A 185 8.08 0.55 2.91
CA LEU A 185 8.50 0.60 4.33
C LEU A 185 10.01 0.81 4.50
N ASP A 186 10.82 0.25 3.61
CA ASP A 186 12.28 0.42 3.63
C ASP A 186 12.76 1.75 3.04
N ASP A 187 11.92 2.41 2.24
CA ASP A 187 12.22 3.68 1.59
C ASP A 187 11.78 4.90 2.41
N VAL A 188 11.19 4.71 3.60
CA VAL A 188 10.65 5.81 4.42
C VAL A 188 11.14 5.79 5.87
N ASP A 189 11.06 6.96 6.52
CA ASP A 189 11.44 7.13 7.93
C ASP A 189 10.59 6.30 8.90
N PRO A 190 11.07 5.98 10.10
CA PRO A 190 10.31 5.22 11.10
C PRO A 190 8.93 5.80 11.45
N GLU A 191 8.77 7.14 11.42
CA GLU A 191 7.46 7.77 11.61
C GLU A 191 6.54 7.59 10.40
N ASP A 192 7.12 7.59 9.20
CA ASP A 192 6.42 7.37 7.94
C ASP A 192 6.06 5.89 7.71
N ARG A 193 6.81 4.94 8.28
CA ARG A 193 6.42 3.51 8.29
C ARG A 193 5.07 3.28 8.95
N LYS A 194 4.81 3.95 10.07
CA LYS A 194 3.52 3.92 10.77
C LYS A 194 2.40 4.51 9.91
N ARG A 195 2.68 5.59 9.16
CA ARG A 195 1.73 6.23 8.24
C ARG A 195 1.45 5.35 7.03
N ALA A 196 2.45 4.70 6.47
CA ALA A 196 2.33 3.76 5.35
C ALA A 196 1.42 2.59 5.75
N LEU A 197 1.71 1.97 6.90
CA LEU A 197 0.89 0.88 7.45
C LEU A 197 -0.57 1.32 7.68
N TYR A 198 -0.79 2.46 8.33
CA TYR A 198 -2.12 3.05 8.49
C TYR A 198 -2.83 3.30 7.15
N THR A 199 -2.10 3.80 6.15
CA THR A 199 -2.64 4.09 4.82
C THR A 199 -3.12 2.82 4.12
N GLY A 200 -2.33 1.74 4.15
CA GLY A 200 -2.76 0.43 3.64
C GLY A 200 -4.02 -0.07 4.34
N MET A 201 -3.99 -0.13 5.67
CA MET A 201 -5.09 -0.63 6.50
C MET A 201 -6.40 0.12 6.28
N ARG A 202 -6.37 1.46 6.30
CA ARG A 202 -7.60 2.26 6.14
C ARG A 202 -8.25 2.06 4.77
N HIS A 203 -7.44 1.87 3.73
CA HIS A 203 -7.96 1.69 2.38
C HIS A 203 -8.56 0.29 2.18
N VAL A 204 -7.98 -0.75 2.81
CA VAL A 204 -8.59 -2.08 2.84
C VAL A 204 -9.91 -2.06 3.62
N ALA A 205 -9.94 -1.42 4.80
CA ALA A 205 -11.16 -1.27 5.59
C ALA A 205 -12.26 -0.50 4.85
N ASP A 206 -11.93 0.62 4.20
CA ASP A 206 -12.87 1.40 3.38
C ASP A 206 -13.43 0.56 2.22
N ASP A 207 -12.61 -0.26 1.59
CA ASP A 207 -12.98 -1.10 0.45
C ASP A 207 -13.90 -2.28 0.84
N CYS A 208 -13.76 -2.83 2.06
CA CYS A 208 -14.58 -3.94 2.56
C CYS A 208 -15.82 -3.49 3.36
N ALA A 209 -15.96 -2.19 3.62
CA ALA A 209 -16.99 -1.66 4.52
C ALA A 209 -18.41 -2.01 4.03
N GLY A 210 -19.10 -2.87 4.79
CA GLY A 210 -20.47 -3.30 4.50
C GLY A 210 -20.59 -4.39 3.42
N GLU A 211 -19.46 -4.96 2.97
CA GLU A 211 -19.43 -6.08 2.03
C GLU A 211 -19.56 -7.43 2.77
N PRO A 212 -20.15 -8.47 2.13
CA PRO A 212 -20.25 -9.80 2.72
C PRO A 212 -18.92 -10.56 2.64
N PRO A 213 -18.67 -11.55 3.53
CA PRO A 213 -17.53 -12.43 3.37
C PRO A 213 -17.69 -13.35 2.15
N SER A 214 -16.57 -13.65 1.50
CA SER A 214 -16.45 -14.67 0.46
C SER A 214 -16.42 -16.08 1.07
N PHE A 215 -16.83 -17.07 0.28
CA PHE A 215 -16.79 -18.48 0.63
C PHE A 215 -15.96 -19.25 -0.39
N ASP A 216 -14.87 -19.83 0.08
CA ASP A 216 -13.87 -20.50 -0.75
C ASP A 216 -14.42 -21.69 -1.55
N GLN A 217 -13.94 -21.83 -2.79
CA GLN A 217 -14.07 -23.07 -3.55
C GLN A 217 -12.97 -24.08 -3.14
N PRO A 218 -13.26 -25.39 -3.06
CA PRO A 218 -12.22 -26.37 -2.77
C PRO A 218 -11.34 -26.65 -4.00
N ALA A 219 -10.06 -26.92 -3.77
CA ALA A 219 -9.17 -27.53 -4.76
C ALA A 219 -9.73 -28.88 -5.28
N PHE A 220 -9.21 -29.35 -6.41
CA PHE A 220 -9.54 -30.69 -6.90
C PHE A 220 -8.84 -31.78 -6.07
N ASP A 221 -9.52 -32.88 -5.78
CA ASP A 221 -8.95 -34.04 -5.07
C ASP A 221 -7.85 -34.78 -5.86
N THR A 222 -7.74 -34.52 -7.17
CA THR A 222 -6.83 -35.25 -8.06
C THR A 222 -5.46 -34.59 -8.13
N THR A 223 -4.42 -35.42 -8.03
CA THR A 223 -3.01 -35.00 -8.20
C THR A 223 -2.45 -35.37 -9.59
N GLU A 224 -3.29 -35.88 -10.50
CA GLU A 224 -2.87 -36.37 -11.84
C GLU A 224 -2.98 -35.30 -12.95
N VAL A 225 -3.34 -34.05 -12.61
CA VAL A 225 -3.50 -32.97 -13.58
C VAL A 225 -2.14 -32.33 -13.86
N THR A 226 -1.71 -32.40 -15.11
CA THR A 226 -0.47 -31.72 -15.55
C THR A 226 -0.64 -30.21 -15.52
N PHE A 227 0.44 -29.49 -15.23
CA PHE A 227 0.46 -28.02 -15.24
C PHE A 227 -0.14 -27.43 -16.53
N SER A 228 0.29 -27.94 -17.69
CA SER A 228 -0.23 -27.50 -18.99
C SER A 228 -1.74 -27.67 -19.15
N ARG A 229 -2.32 -28.70 -18.54
CA ARG A 229 -3.77 -28.94 -18.57
C ARG A 229 -4.48 -27.98 -17.63
N LEU A 230 -3.93 -27.75 -16.44
CA LEU A 230 -4.44 -26.79 -15.48
C LEU A 230 -4.43 -25.36 -16.05
N LYS A 231 -3.32 -24.99 -16.72
CA LYS A 231 -3.19 -23.73 -17.47
C LYS A 231 -4.24 -23.55 -18.54
N SER A 232 -4.49 -24.59 -19.34
CA SER A 232 -5.56 -24.57 -20.34
C SER A 232 -6.94 -24.36 -19.69
N TRP A 233 -7.26 -25.11 -18.63
CA TRP A 233 -8.56 -24.98 -17.95
C TRP A 233 -8.75 -23.62 -17.31
N PHE A 234 -7.72 -23.08 -16.66
CA PHE A 234 -7.78 -21.75 -16.07
C PHE A 234 -8.09 -20.68 -17.11
N ARG A 235 -7.36 -20.68 -18.23
CA ARG A 235 -7.60 -19.75 -19.35
C ARG A 235 -9.00 -19.91 -19.95
N ASP A 236 -9.44 -21.14 -20.16
CA ASP A 236 -10.79 -21.42 -20.67
C ASP A 236 -11.88 -20.89 -19.72
N CYS A 237 -11.72 -21.10 -18.41
CA CYS A 237 -12.63 -20.57 -17.39
C CYS A 237 -12.65 -19.04 -17.38
N VAL A 238 -11.48 -18.39 -17.45
CA VAL A 238 -11.39 -16.92 -17.54
C VAL A 238 -12.08 -16.41 -18.80
N GLU A 239 -11.86 -17.04 -19.95
CA GLU A 239 -12.47 -16.65 -21.23
C GLU A 239 -13.99 -16.68 -21.18
N VAL A 240 -14.57 -17.73 -20.58
CA VAL A 240 -16.04 -17.87 -20.47
C VAL A 240 -16.62 -17.23 -19.22
N ARG A 241 -15.81 -16.50 -18.45
CA ARG A 241 -16.17 -15.80 -17.21
C ARG A 241 -16.72 -16.74 -16.11
N ASP A 242 -16.15 -17.93 -15.99
CA ASP A 242 -16.45 -18.93 -14.97
C ASP A 242 -15.53 -18.73 -13.74
N ALA A 243 -15.99 -17.90 -12.80
CA ALA A 243 -15.25 -17.59 -11.57
C ALA A 243 -14.96 -18.86 -10.74
N ASP A 244 -15.98 -19.70 -10.50
CA ASP A 244 -15.83 -20.93 -9.72
C ASP A 244 -14.79 -21.86 -10.35
N GLY A 245 -14.84 -22.03 -11.68
CA GLY A 245 -13.87 -22.87 -12.40
C GLY A 245 -12.44 -22.32 -12.33
N ALA A 246 -12.27 -21.00 -12.50
CA ALA A 246 -10.97 -20.34 -12.44
C ALA A 246 -10.34 -20.42 -11.04
N GLU A 247 -11.13 -20.14 -9.98
CA GLU A 247 -10.67 -20.24 -8.59
C GLU A 247 -10.19 -21.65 -8.25
N ARG A 248 -10.97 -22.66 -8.63
CA ARG A 248 -10.60 -24.07 -8.40
C ARG A 248 -9.31 -24.45 -9.10
N CYS A 249 -9.03 -23.88 -10.28
CA CYS A 249 -7.76 -24.11 -10.97
C CYS A 249 -6.59 -23.52 -10.18
N LEU A 250 -6.69 -22.27 -9.72
CA LEU A 250 -5.63 -21.62 -8.91
C LEU A 250 -5.38 -22.36 -7.59
N ARG A 251 -6.44 -22.70 -6.85
CA ARG A 251 -6.30 -23.44 -5.60
C ARG A 251 -5.74 -24.84 -5.81
N THR A 252 -6.09 -25.50 -6.92
CA THR A 252 -5.46 -26.78 -7.27
C THR A 252 -3.98 -26.59 -7.58
N ALA A 253 -3.58 -25.46 -8.19
CA ALA A 253 -2.18 -25.19 -8.44
C ALA A 253 -1.39 -25.05 -7.13
N VAL A 254 -1.93 -24.29 -6.16
CA VAL A 254 -1.35 -24.14 -4.82
C VAL A 254 -1.30 -25.48 -4.08
N ALA A 255 -2.41 -26.21 -4.04
CA ALA A 255 -2.50 -27.50 -3.35
C ALA A 255 -1.59 -28.60 -3.97
N ALA A 256 -1.24 -28.47 -5.25
CA ALA A 256 -0.31 -29.34 -5.95
C ALA A 256 1.17 -28.95 -5.76
N ASP A 257 1.45 -27.91 -4.96
CA ASP A 257 2.80 -27.43 -4.63
C ASP A 257 3.60 -27.01 -5.88
N TYR A 258 2.89 -26.42 -6.87
CA TYR A 258 3.56 -25.77 -8.00
C TYR A 258 4.34 -24.55 -7.51
N SER A 259 5.49 -24.30 -8.15
CA SER A 259 6.37 -23.20 -7.77
C SER A 259 5.72 -21.83 -7.98
N ALA A 260 6.21 -20.82 -7.27
CA ALA A 260 5.80 -19.42 -7.45
C ALA A 260 5.89 -18.97 -8.92
N ALA A 261 6.92 -19.41 -9.65
CA ALA A 261 7.11 -19.12 -11.08
C ALA A 261 6.03 -19.78 -11.97
N GLU A 262 5.64 -21.01 -11.67
CA GLU A 262 4.56 -21.72 -12.38
C GLU A 262 3.18 -21.09 -12.08
N ILE A 263 2.94 -20.67 -10.84
CA ILE A 263 1.71 -19.95 -10.48
C ILE A 263 1.68 -18.57 -11.16
N ALA A 264 2.80 -17.87 -11.22
CA ALA A 264 2.93 -16.62 -11.97
C ALA A 264 2.66 -16.83 -13.46
N GLU A 265 3.18 -17.91 -14.06
CA GLU A 265 2.88 -18.30 -15.45
C GLU A 265 1.38 -18.54 -15.67
N LEU A 266 0.70 -19.20 -14.72
CA LEU A 266 -0.73 -19.46 -14.79
C LEU A 266 -1.53 -18.14 -14.83
N VAL A 267 -1.22 -17.22 -13.92
CA VAL A 267 -1.92 -15.93 -13.79
C VAL A 267 -1.61 -15.00 -14.96
N VAL A 268 -0.35 -14.83 -15.36
CA VAL A 268 0.04 -13.96 -16.48
C VAL A 268 -0.59 -14.44 -17.78
N ALA A 269 -0.74 -15.76 -17.97
CA ALA A 269 -1.38 -16.31 -19.16
C ALA A 269 -2.85 -15.88 -19.28
N GLY A 270 -3.63 -15.92 -18.19
CA GLY A 270 -5.00 -15.42 -18.19
C GLY A 270 -5.08 -13.88 -18.27
N ALA A 271 -4.18 -13.18 -17.57
CA ALA A 271 -4.15 -11.71 -17.51
C ALA A 271 -3.72 -11.03 -18.82
N THR A 272 -3.12 -11.77 -19.76
CA THR A 272 -2.62 -11.27 -21.05
C THR A 272 -3.25 -11.94 -22.27
N ASP A 273 -4.31 -12.73 -22.08
CA ASP A 273 -5.05 -13.35 -23.19
C ASP A 273 -5.75 -12.32 -24.08
N HIS A 274 -6.09 -11.17 -23.52
CA HIS A 274 -6.54 -10.00 -24.25
C HIS A 274 -5.68 -8.79 -23.91
N PRO A 275 -5.47 -7.88 -24.87
CA PRO A 275 -4.57 -6.77 -24.66
C PRO A 275 -5.08 -5.83 -23.58
N TYR A 276 -4.19 -5.45 -22.66
CA TYR A 276 -4.38 -4.33 -21.71
C TYR A 276 -5.73 -4.36 -20.96
N LEU A 277 -6.04 -5.51 -20.35
CA LEU A 277 -7.31 -5.75 -19.62
C LEU A 277 -7.59 -4.69 -18.55
N SER A 278 -8.80 -4.13 -18.58
CA SER A 278 -9.28 -3.12 -17.63
C SER A 278 -8.35 -1.91 -17.45
N ASN A 279 -7.73 -1.43 -18.55
CA ASN A 279 -6.70 -0.39 -18.54
C ASN A 279 -5.41 -0.81 -17.80
N GLY A 280 -5.07 -2.09 -17.86
CA GLY A 280 -3.87 -2.64 -17.21
C GLY A 280 -4.06 -3.08 -15.75
N HIS A 281 -5.18 -2.75 -15.10
CA HIS A 281 -5.40 -3.07 -13.68
C HIS A 281 -5.30 -4.57 -13.36
N VAL A 282 -5.70 -5.46 -14.28
CA VAL A 282 -5.68 -6.91 -13.99
C VAL A 282 -4.27 -7.40 -13.67
N LEU A 283 -3.29 -7.04 -14.51
CA LEU A 283 -1.92 -7.48 -14.30
C LEU A 283 -1.22 -6.70 -13.18
N ASP A 284 -1.58 -5.44 -12.99
CA ASP A 284 -1.10 -4.64 -11.85
C ASP A 284 -1.57 -5.20 -10.50
N PHE A 285 -2.87 -5.51 -10.38
CA PHE A 285 -3.44 -6.18 -9.20
C PHE A 285 -2.77 -7.54 -8.96
N ALA A 286 -2.60 -8.33 -10.03
CA ALA A 286 -1.87 -9.58 -9.94
C ALA A 286 -0.44 -9.35 -9.43
N ASN A 287 0.28 -8.35 -9.93
CA ASN A 287 1.64 -8.08 -9.47
C ASN A 287 1.68 -7.76 -7.98
N LYS A 288 0.77 -6.89 -7.51
CA LYS A 288 0.70 -6.49 -6.10
C LYS A 288 0.26 -7.62 -5.19
N ALA A 289 -0.52 -8.57 -5.69
CA ALA A 289 -0.82 -9.80 -4.98
C ALA A 289 0.42 -10.69 -4.82
N PHE A 290 1.24 -10.86 -5.86
CA PHE A 290 2.47 -11.64 -5.77
C PHE A 290 3.52 -10.98 -4.86
N GLU A 291 3.68 -9.66 -4.92
CA GLU A 291 4.57 -8.94 -3.99
C GLU A 291 4.10 -9.12 -2.54
N SER A 292 2.79 -8.98 -2.28
CA SER A 292 2.21 -9.25 -0.96
C SER A 292 2.46 -10.68 -0.47
N LEU A 293 2.48 -11.67 -1.36
CA LEU A 293 2.80 -13.05 -1.02
C LEU A 293 4.29 -13.26 -0.73
N GLU A 294 5.17 -12.57 -1.44
CA GLU A 294 6.61 -12.60 -1.19
C GLU A 294 6.94 -12.02 0.19
N GLU A 295 6.29 -10.94 0.58
CA GLU A 295 6.45 -10.29 1.89
C GLU A 295 5.88 -11.11 3.06
N THR A 296 4.90 -11.98 2.80
CA THR A 296 4.23 -12.81 3.83
C THR A 296 4.64 -14.28 3.77
N ASP A 297 5.77 -14.60 3.13
CA ASP A 297 6.27 -15.98 2.97
C ASP A 297 5.19 -16.95 2.43
N TRP A 298 4.30 -16.46 1.57
CA TRP A 298 3.19 -17.19 0.94
C TRP A 298 2.15 -17.77 1.93
N GLU A 299 2.07 -17.30 3.18
CA GLU A 299 1.14 -17.81 4.20
C GLU A 299 -0.34 -17.75 3.76
N HIS A 300 -0.71 -16.73 2.97
CA HIS A 300 -2.07 -16.49 2.49
C HIS A 300 -2.25 -16.74 0.99
N ALA A 301 -1.46 -17.66 0.40
CA ALA A 301 -1.47 -17.94 -1.04
C ALA A 301 -2.85 -18.27 -1.61
N GLU A 302 -3.61 -19.17 -0.97
CA GLU A 302 -4.89 -19.61 -1.50
C GLU A 302 -5.92 -18.49 -1.61
N THR A 303 -6.11 -17.70 -0.54
CA THR A 303 -7.09 -16.61 -0.51
C THR A 303 -6.64 -15.42 -1.37
N THR A 304 -5.35 -15.11 -1.36
CA THR A 304 -4.78 -14.03 -2.18
C THR A 304 -4.92 -14.31 -3.68
N LEU A 305 -4.60 -15.53 -4.13
CA LEU A 305 -4.74 -15.90 -5.53
C LEU A 305 -6.21 -16.04 -5.93
N ALA A 306 -7.08 -16.56 -5.05
CA ALA A 306 -8.51 -16.60 -5.29
C ALA A 306 -9.11 -15.19 -5.48
N ALA A 307 -8.64 -14.20 -4.72
CA ALA A 307 -9.10 -12.82 -4.87
C ALA A 307 -8.80 -12.22 -6.26
N LEU A 308 -7.83 -12.74 -7.01
CA LEU A 308 -7.55 -12.29 -8.39
C LEU A 308 -8.59 -12.74 -9.42
N VAL A 309 -9.42 -13.73 -9.10
CA VAL A 309 -10.37 -14.35 -10.04
C VAL A 309 -11.41 -13.35 -10.52
N GLU A 310 -12.04 -12.61 -9.61
CA GLU A 310 -13.11 -11.68 -9.99
C GLU A 310 -12.60 -10.56 -10.93
N PRO A 311 -11.45 -9.90 -10.66
CA PRO A 311 -10.83 -8.98 -11.61
C PRO A 311 -10.52 -9.60 -12.98
N LEU A 312 -10.09 -10.87 -13.03
CA LEU A 312 -9.78 -11.58 -14.28
C LEU A 312 -11.04 -11.85 -15.12
N VAL A 313 -12.09 -12.43 -14.51
CA VAL A 313 -13.30 -12.86 -15.24
C VAL A 313 -14.22 -11.70 -15.59
N THR A 314 -14.18 -10.59 -14.85
CA THR A 314 -15.01 -9.41 -15.12
C THR A 314 -14.35 -8.39 -16.03
N ALA A 315 -13.06 -8.56 -16.34
CA ALA A 315 -12.26 -7.57 -17.04
C ALA A 315 -12.91 -7.01 -18.32
N ALA A 316 -12.75 -5.71 -18.52
CA ALA A 316 -13.07 -5.05 -19.78
C ALA A 316 -11.91 -5.24 -20.76
N ARG A 317 -12.20 -5.68 -21.99
CA ARG A 317 -11.16 -6.00 -22.97
C ARG A 317 -10.83 -4.78 -23.84
N SER A 318 -9.55 -4.47 -24.02
CA SER A 318 -9.17 -3.27 -24.80
C SER A 318 -9.30 -3.47 -26.31
N ASP A 319 -9.20 -4.70 -26.78
CA ASP A 319 -9.47 -5.09 -28.17
C ASP A 319 -10.93 -4.90 -28.61
N GLU A 320 -11.86 -4.67 -27.69
CA GLU A 320 -13.25 -4.28 -27.96
C GLU A 320 -13.41 -2.76 -28.12
N ARG A 321 -12.36 -1.96 -27.90
CA ARG A 321 -12.42 -0.50 -27.85
C ARG A 321 -11.96 0.16 -29.14
N SER A 322 -12.61 1.27 -29.49
CA SER A 322 -12.25 2.03 -30.68
C SER A 322 -10.83 2.58 -30.65
N SER A 323 -10.28 2.91 -29.46
CA SER A 323 -8.91 3.43 -29.34
C SER A 323 -7.83 2.43 -29.74
N TRP A 324 -8.12 1.12 -29.63
CA TRP A 324 -7.20 0.04 -30.03
C TRP A 324 -7.45 -0.46 -31.45
N ARG A 325 -8.63 -0.19 -32.01
CA ARG A 325 -9.02 -0.67 -33.35
C ARG A 325 -8.94 0.40 -34.43
N GLN A 326 -8.93 1.69 -34.07
CA GLN A 326 -9.04 2.81 -35.01
C GLN A 326 -8.17 4.01 -34.58
N PRO A 327 -7.57 4.77 -35.53
CA PRO A 327 -7.60 4.56 -36.99
C PRO A 327 -6.65 3.45 -37.47
N ILE A 328 -5.70 3.05 -36.64
CA ILE A 328 -4.81 1.91 -36.86
C ILE A 328 -5.34 0.77 -35.99
N ASP A 329 -5.48 -0.43 -36.56
CA ASP A 329 -5.91 -1.61 -35.82
C ASP A 329 -4.71 -2.22 -35.11
N LEU A 330 -4.48 -1.80 -33.87
CA LEU A 330 -3.36 -2.27 -33.05
C LEU A 330 -3.51 -3.75 -32.71
N VAL A 331 -4.75 -4.22 -32.57
CA VAL A 331 -5.04 -5.63 -32.28
C VAL A 331 -4.62 -6.51 -33.45
N ALA A 332 -4.87 -6.09 -34.69
CA ALA A 332 -4.41 -6.84 -35.86
C ALA A 332 -2.88 -6.97 -35.92
N LEU A 333 -2.13 -5.93 -35.52
CA LEU A 333 -0.66 -5.99 -35.43
C LEU A 333 -0.19 -7.03 -34.40
N LEU A 334 -0.90 -7.13 -33.27
CA LEU A 334 -0.63 -8.15 -32.25
C LEU A 334 -0.97 -9.55 -32.76
N GLU A 335 -2.15 -9.75 -33.37
CA GLU A 335 -2.59 -11.03 -33.92
C GLU A 335 -1.59 -11.56 -34.96
N ASP A 336 -1.10 -10.70 -35.86
CA ASP A 336 -0.08 -11.04 -36.86
C ASP A 336 1.25 -11.49 -36.22
N THR A 337 1.62 -10.88 -35.09
CA THR A 337 2.83 -11.20 -34.33
C THR A 337 2.68 -12.50 -33.52
N TYR A 338 1.51 -12.75 -32.96
CA TYR A 338 1.26 -13.83 -32.00
C TYR A 338 0.91 -15.17 -32.65
N GLY A 339 0.49 -15.16 -33.92
CA GLY A 339 0.16 -16.38 -34.68
C GLY A 339 -1.29 -16.49 -35.14
N GLY A 340 -2.04 -15.38 -35.15
CA GLY A 340 -3.36 -15.25 -35.77
C GLY A 340 -4.50 -14.90 -34.80
N ASN A 341 -4.24 -14.84 -33.49
CA ASN A 341 -5.19 -14.39 -32.46
C ASN A 341 -4.40 -13.83 -31.26
N VAL A 342 -4.98 -12.88 -30.52
CA VAL A 342 -4.42 -12.32 -29.29
C VAL A 342 -4.12 -13.36 -28.19
N THR A 343 -4.85 -14.49 -28.17
CA THR A 343 -4.63 -15.57 -27.20
C THR A 343 -3.54 -16.57 -27.59
N GLU A 344 -3.03 -16.51 -28.83
CA GLU A 344 -2.00 -17.42 -29.33
C GLU A 344 -0.60 -17.00 -28.89
N THR A 345 0.33 -17.95 -28.84
CA THR A 345 1.75 -17.70 -28.52
C THR A 345 2.71 -18.24 -29.58
N SER A 346 2.21 -19.01 -30.55
CA SER A 346 3.04 -19.73 -31.52
C SER A 346 3.97 -18.83 -32.35
N GLY A 347 3.54 -17.59 -32.64
CA GLY A 347 4.36 -16.57 -33.29
C GLY A 347 5.50 -16.09 -32.40
N LEU A 348 5.21 -15.78 -31.13
CA LEU A 348 6.21 -15.38 -30.12
C LEU A 348 7.21 -16.50 -29.84
N GLU A 349 6.75 -17.73 -29.70
CA GLU A 349 7.59 -18.93 -29.56
C GLU A 349 8.55 -19.07 -30.75
N SER A 350 8.05 -18.84 -31.97
CA SER A 350 8.86 -18.88 -33.20
C SER A 350 9.92 -17.78 -33.23
N LEU A 351 9.58 -16.56 -32.77
CA LEU A 351 10.53 -15.45 -32.65
C LEU A 351 11.63 -15.76 -31.63
N ALA A 352 11.25 -16.24 -30.44
CA ALA A 352 12.18 -16.57 -29.37
C ALA A 352 13.12 -17.73 -29.78
N ALA A 353 12.59 -18.76 -30.43
CA ALA A 353 13.37 -19.88 -30.95
C ALA A 353 14.32 -19.49 -32.09
N ALA A 354 14.04 -18.41 -32.82
CA ALA A 354 14.89 -17.89 -33.89
C ALA A 354 16.12 -17.13 -33.38
N SER A 355 16.19 -16.81 -32.08
CA SER A 355 17.25 -15.98 -31.50
C SER A 355 18.66 -16.53 -31.70
N GLY A 356 18.80 -17.85 -31.90
CA GLY A 356 20.08 -18.52 -32.13
C GLY A 356 21.07 -18.40 -30.96
N LYS A 357 20.69 -17.69 -29.88
CA LYS A 357 21.46 -17.53 -28.66
C LYS A 357 21.44 -18.81 -27.84
N THR A 358 22.58 -19.12 -27.25
CA THR A 358 22.79 -20.14 -26.22
C THR A 358 22.97 -19.45 -24.87
N ASP A 359 22.75 -20.16 -23.75
CA ASP A 359 22.94 -19.65 -22.38
C ASP A 359 24.34 -19.07 -22.07
N THR A 360 25.29 -19.16 -23.01
CA THR A 360 26.65 -18.64 -22.88
C THR A 360 26.91 -17.34 -23.66
N ASP A 361 25.90 -16.77 -24.32
CA ASP A 361 26.04 -15.55 -25.11
C ASP A 361 25.96 -14.26 -24.26
N GLU A 362 26.56 -13.18 -24.77
CA GLU A 362 26.53 -11.87 -24.10
C GLU A 362 25.07 -11.39 -23.87
N PRO A 363 24.82 -10.68 -22.76
CA PRO A 363 23.52 -10.08 -22.48
C PRO A 363 23.03 -9.25 -23.66
N TRP A 364 21.73 -9.32 -23.96
CA TRP A 364 21.16 -8.45 -24.99
C TRP A 364 21.36 -6.99 -24.58
N THR A 365 21.72 -6.14 -25.55
CA THR A 365 21.87 -4.71 -25.33
C THR A 365 20.84 -3.99 -26.20
N PRO A 366 20.04 -3.06 -25.65
CA PRO A 366 19.05 -2.35 -26.42
C PRO A 366 19.69 -1.52 -27.53
N PRO A 367 19.14 -1.53 -28.76
CA PRO A 367 19.51 -0.58 -29.81
C PRO A 367 19.44 0.87 -29.33
N ALA A 368 20.33 1.72 -29.83
CA ALA A 368 20.45 3.11 -29.37
C ALA A 368 19.18 3.94 -29.63
N ASP A 369 18.41 3.57 -30.66
CA ASP A 369 17.16 4.21 -31.09
C ASP A 369 15.90 3.56 -30.51
N LEU A 370 16.01 2.47 -29.74
CA LEU A 370 14.83 1.74 -29.25
C LEU A 370 13.89 2.63 -28.41
N GLN A 371 14.42 3.43 -27.50
CA GLN A 371 13.62 4.37 -26.70
C GLN A 371 12.94 5.44 -27.57
N GLU A 372 13.62 5.92 -28.62
CA GLU A 372 13.03 6.85 -29.60
C GLU A 372 11.88 6.17 -30.36
N THR A 373 12.06 4.91 -30.78
CA THR A 373 11.00 4.12 -31.43
C THR A 373 9.81 3.90 -30.51
N LEU A 374 10.02 3.46 -29.26
CA LEU A 374 8.94 3.25 -28.28
C LEU A 374 8.14 4.53 -27.98
N LEU A 375 8.80 5.69 -28.02
CA LEU A 375 8.17 7.00 -27.82
C LEU A 375 7.63 7.62 -29.13
N GLY A 376 7.79 6.94 -30.26
CA GLY A 376 7.38 7.40 -31.59
C GLY A 376 5.87 7.41 -31.82
N ASP A 377 5.48 7.74 -33.04
CA ASP A 377 4.09 7.82 -33.51
C ASP A 377 3.71 6.75 -34.55
N ASP A 378 4.59 5.76 -34.75
CA ASP A 378 4.36 4.61 -35.64
C ASP A 378 4.28 3.30 -34.82
N PRO A 379 3.07 2.74 -34.62
CA PRO A 379 2.90 1.51 -33.86
C PRO A 379 3.41 0.26 -34.59
N GLU A 380 3.51 0.27 -35.93
CA GLU A 380 4.08 -0.85 -36.70
C GLU A 380 5.59 -0.93 -36.45
N ALA A 381 6.27 0.22 -36.48
CA ALA A 381 7.69 0.30 -36.14
C ALA A 381 7.99 -0.15 -34.69
N ILE A 382 7.10 0.15 -33.75
CA ILE A 382 7.20 -0.31 -32.35
C ILE A 382 7.11 -1.83 -32.26
N VAL A 383 6.09 -2.42 -32.88
CA VAL A 383 5.89 -3.89 -32.89
C VAL A 383 7.05 -4.59 -33.58
N ASP A 384 7.51 -4.08 -34.73
CA ASP A 384 8.65 -4.64 -35.46
C ASP A 384 9.94 -4.59 -34.64
N ALA A 385 10.21 -3.48 -33.95
CA ALA A 385 11.41 -3.33 -33.11
C ALA A 385 11.41 -4.32 -31.94
N LEU A 386 10.27 -4.52 -31.28
CA LEU A 386 10.13 -5.51 -30.22
C LEU A 386 10.29 -6.95 -30.76
N ALA A 387 9.61 -7.29 -31.86
CA ALA A 387 9.72 -8.60 -32.48
C ALA A 387 11.16 -8.90 -32.93
N GLU A 388 11.87 -7.90 -33.47
CA GLU A 388 13.27 -8.03 -33.84
C GLU A 388 14.19 -8.17 -32.61
N ALA A 389 13.91 -7.47 -31.52
CA ALA A 389 14.66 -7.64 -30.28
C ALA A 389 14.50 -9.06 -29.71
N ILE A 390 13.30 -9.66 -29.78
CA ILE A 390 13.08 -11.07 -29.43
C ILE A 390 13.91 -11.99 -30.34
N ARG A 391 13.96 -11.73 -31.66
CA ARG A 391 14.84 -12.47 -32.59
C ARG A 391 16.33 -12.25 -32.34
N GLN A 392 16.71 -11.23 -31.59
CA GLN A 392 18.08 -11.00 -31.13
C GLN A 392 18.33 -11.58 -29.74
N GLY A 393 17.34 -12.27 -29.16
CA GLY A 393 17.41 -12.92 -27.86
C GLY A 393 17.33 -11.94 -26.68
N ALA A 394 16.58 -10.85 -26.83
CA ALA A 394 16.11 -10.08 -25.68
C ALA A 394 15.11 -10.92 -24.88
N THR A 395 15.25 -10.93 -23.56
CA THR A 395 14.31 -11.61 -22.65
C THR A 395 13.06 -10.76 -22.41
N THR A 396 12.06 -11.35 -21.75
CA THR A 396 10.89 -10.62 -21.27
C THR A 396 11.29 -9.54 -20.27
N GLU A 397 12.27 -9.80 -19.38
CA GLU A 397 12.80 -8.81 -18.42
C GLU A 397 13.48 -7.65 -19.15
N ASP A 398 14.34 -7.95 -20.13
CA ASP A 398 15.01 -6.92 -20.94
C ASP A 398 14.02 -5.96 -21.60
N LEU A 399 13.01 -6.50 -22.29
CA LEU A 399 12.06 -5.69 -23.05
C LEU A 399 11.07 -4.94 -22.16
N SER A 400 10.57 -5.58 -21.10
CA SER A 400 9.67 -4.94 -20.15
C SER A 400 10.35 -3.77 -19.42
N ALA A 401 11.64 -3.86 -19.12
CA ALA A 401 12.42 -2.74 -18.59
C ALA A 401 12.49 -1.54 -19.57
N GLU A 402 12.65 -1.79 -20.87
CA GLU A 402 12.63 -0.72 -21.89
C GLU A 402 11.25 -0.05 -21.98
N VAL A 403 10.18 -0.85 -21.95
CA VAL A 403 8.79 -0.35 -22.00
C VAL A 403 8.44 0.44 -20.74
N ALA A 404 8.84 -0.03 -19.55
CA ALA A 404 8.66 0.70 -18.29
C ALA A 404 9.41 2.05 -18.29
N SER A 405 10.63 2.08 -18.83
CA SER A 405 11.39 3.32 -19.03
C SER A 405 10.69 4.30 -19.99
N ALA A 406 10.13 3.80 -21.10
CA ALA A 406 9.37 4.63 -22.03
C ALA A 406 8.08 5.17 -21.39
N ALA A 407 7.37 4.35 -20.61
CA ALA A 407 6.19 4.76 -19.86
C ALA A 407 6.50 5.82 -18.79
N ALA A 408 7.59 5.66 -18.01
CA ALA A 408 8.06 6.68 -17.07
C ALA A 408 8.37 8.00 -17.79
N THR A 409 8.94 7.92 -19.00
CA THR A 409 9.22 9.10 -19.83
C THR A 409 7.94 9.80 -20.26
N ARG A 410 6.86 9.07 -20.60
CA ARG A 410 5.54 9.66 -20.90
C ARG A 410 5.00 10.48 -19.73
N VAL A 411 5.14 9.97 -18.51
CA VAL A 411 4.76 10.68 -17.28
C VAL A 411 5.65 11.93 -17.08
N ALA A 412 6.98 11.77 -17.19
CA ALA A 412 7.93 12.88 -17.05
C ALA A 412 7.77 13.97 -18.12
N GLN A 413 7.18 13.66 -19.27
CA GLN A 413 6.89 14.63 -20.35
C GLN A 413 5.44 15.09 -20.38
N PHE A 414 4.59 14.67 -19.43
CA PHE A 414 3.18 15.05 -19.40
C PHE A 414 3.04 16.58 -19.37
N GLY A 415 2.25 17.11 -20.30
CA GLY A 415 2.05 18.55 -20.46
C GLY A 415 0.97 19.08 -19.52
N THR A 416 1.27 20.14 -18.76
CA THR A 416 0.32 20.79 -17.83
C THR A 416 -0.65 21.77 -18.52
N ALA A 417 -0.44 22.05 -19.81
CA ALA A 417 -1.25 22.99 -20.58
C ALA A 417 -2.43 22.33 -21.34
N ASN A 418 -2.64 21.03 -21.14
CA ASN A 418 -3.70 20.26 -21.79
C ASN A 418 -5.01 20.31 -20.98
N GLU A 419 -6.17 20.08 -21.62
CA GLU A 419 -7.46 19.92 -20.94
C GLU A 419 -7.51 18.63 -20.10
N PHE A 420 -6.65 17.66 -20.42
CA PHE A 420 -6.39 16.49 -19.59
C PHE A 420 -5.58 16.90 -18.36
N SER A 421 -6.28 17.33 -17.30
CA SER A 421 -5.68 17.55 -15.99
C SER A 421 -5.47 16.25 -15.22
N ASP A 422 -6.09 15.15 -15.66
CA ASP A 422 -5.97 13.84 -15.07
C ASP A 422 -4.78 13.09 -15.68
N TRP A 423 -3.78 12.79 -14.84
CA TRP A 423 -2.58 12.06 -15.24
C TRP A 423 -2.80 10.54 -15.24
N ASN A 424 -3.97 10.06 -14.78
CA ASN A 424 -4.25 8.63 -14.64
C ASN A 424 -3.98 7.83 -15.90
N THR A 425 -4.18 8.40 -17.10
CA THR A 425 -3.91 7.69 -18.37
C THR A 425 -2.45 7.25 -18.52
N VAL A 426 -1.48 8.16 -18.37
CA VAL A 426 -0.04 7.79 -18.43
C VAL A 426 0.39 6.93 -17.24
N HIS A 427 -0.31 7.08 -16.12
CA HIS A 427 -0.05 6.34 -14.90
C HIS A 427 -0.56 4.90 -14.94
N HIS A 428 -1.69 4.63 -15.60
CA HIS A 428 -2.13 3.26 -15.90
C HIS A 428 -1.08 2.55 -16.76
N THR A 429 -0.56 3.23 -17.78
CA THR A 429 0.50 2.67 -18.63
C THR A 429 1.78 2.41 -17.85
N PHE A 430 2.20 3.35 -16.98
CA PHE A 430 3.43 3.20 -16.21
C PHE A 430 3.34 2.10 -15.14
N SER A 431 2.26 2.07 -14.35
CA SER A 431 2.02 1.01 -13.37
C SER A 431 1.90 -0.38 -14.03
N TYR A 432 1.19 -0.48 -15.15
CA TYR A 432 1.12 -1.72 -15.93
C TYR A 432 2.49 -2.16 -16.45
N ALA A 433 3.27 -1.26 -17.05
CA ALA A 433 4.61 -1.59 -17.55
C ALA A 433 5.55 -2.02 -16.42
N ASN A 434 5.46 -1.39 -15.24
CA ASN A 434 6.14 -1.85 -14.02
C ASN A 434 5.69 -3.27 -13.64
N ALA A 435 4.39 -3.54 -13.62
CA ALA A 435 3.85 -4.87 -13.29
C ALA A 435 4.34 -5.95 -14.26
N VAL A 436 4.36 -5.68 -15.58
CA VAL A 436 4.95 -6.60 -16.57
C VAL A 436 6.43 -6.86 -16.27
N HIS A 437 7.19 -5.82 -15.94
CA HIS A 437 8.61 -5.95 -15.60
C HIS A 437 8.84 -6.78 -14.33
N GLN A 438 8.02 -6.60 -13.29
CA GLN A 438 8.09 -7.44 -12.10
C GLN A 438 7.67 -8.90 -12.40
N PHE A 439 6.64 -9.15 -13.22
CA PHE A 439 6.27 -10.51 -13.63
C PHE A 439 7.36 -11.21 -14.44
N ALA A 440 8.04 -10.48 -15.33
CA ALA A 440 9.15 -11.01 -16.12
C ALA A 440 10.34 -11.48 -15.26
N ARG A 441 10.48 -10.93 -14.05
CA ARG A 441 11.45 -11.38 -13.05
C ARG A 441 11.02 -12.62 -12.27
N ARG A 442 9.72 -12.94 -12.29
CA ARG A 442 9.14 -14.12 -11.61
C ARG A 442 9.02 -15.33 -12.51
N THR A 443 8.81 -15.12 -13.81
CA THR A 443 8.58 -16.19 -14.78
C THR A 443 9.12 -15.84 -16.16
N ASP A 444 9.67 -16.84 -16.84
CA ASP A 444 10.13 -16.80 -18.22
C ASP A 444 9.05 -17.24 -19.23
N ALA A 445 7.80 -17.37 -18.78
CA ALA A 445 6.66 -17.73 -19.61
C ALA A 445 6.55 -16.84 -20.86
N VAL A 446 6.32 -17.48 -22.02
CA VAL A 446 6.19 -16.78 -23.30
C VAL A 446 5.03 -15.80 -23.32
N GLU A 447 3.97 -16.05 -22.56
CA GLU A 447 2.83 -15.15 -22.41
C GLU A 447 3.21 -13.79 -21.85
N THR A 448 4.31 -13.68 -21.10
CA THR A 448 4.80 -12.39 -20.57
C THR A 448 5.21 -11.43 -21.69
N TYR A 449 5.65 -11.93 -22.87
CA TYR A 449 5.87 -11.05 -24.02
C TYR A 449 4.60 -10.32 -24.45
N ARG A 450 3.41 -10.92 -24.31
CA ARG A 450 2.16 -10.23 -24.66
C ARG A 450 1.99 -8.96 -23.81
N GLY A 451 2.32 -9.03 -22.52
CA GLY A 451 2.33 -7.87 -21.65
C GLY A 451 3.32 -6.77 -22.08
N VAL A 452 4.49 -7.16 -22.62
CA VAL A 452 5.48 -6.20 -23.16
C VAL A 452 4.88 -5.43 -24.35
N PHE A 453 4.27 -6.13 -25.30
CA PHE A 453 3.64 -5.52 -26.48
C PHE A 453 2.44 -4.65 -26.09
N ASP A 454 1.59 -5.12 -25.18
CA ASP A 454 0.45 -4.36 -24.65
C ASP A 454 0.91 -3.04 -24.02
N GLY A 455 1.95 -3.09 -23.19
CA GLY A 455 2.53 -1.92 -22.53
C GLY A 455 3.10 -0.93 -23.54
N ALA A 456 3.83 -1.41 -24.54
CA ALA A 456 4.41 -0.57 -25.59
C ALA A 456 3.33 0.12 -26.45
N LEU A 457 2.24 -0.60 -26.77
CA LEU A 457 1.12 -0.01 -27.50
C LEU A 457 0.33 0.98 -26.64
N SER A 458 0.25 0.78 -25.33
CA SER A 458 -0.30 1.78 -24.42
C SER A 458 0.58 3.03 -24.35
N VAL A 459 1.92 2.89 -24.30
CA VAL A 459 2.87 4.01 -24.42
C VAL A 459 2.69 4.80 -25.72
N TYR A 460 2.40 4.11 -26.82
CA TYR A 460 2.03 4.74 -28.09
C TYR A 460 0.70 5.49 -28.00
N LEU A 461 -0.33 4.92 -27.39
CA LEU A 461 -1.64 5.55 -27.23
C LEU A 461 -1.56 6.85 -26.40
N ASP A 462 -0.63 6.93 -25.45
CA ASP A 462 -0.41 8.09 -24.59
C ASP A 462 0.31 9.27 -25.28
N ARG A 463 0.88 9.08 -26.48
CA ARG A 463 1.77 10.08 -27.13
C ARG A 463 1.18 11.49 -27.26
N PHE A 464 -0.14 11.61 -27.38
CA PHE A 464 -0.81 12.91 -27.51
C PHE A 464 -0.69 13.77 -26.24
N LEU A 465 -0.47 13.15 -25.07
CA LEU A 465 -0.31 13.82 -23.77
C LEU A 465 1.06 14.50 -23.62
N ASN A 466 1.98 14.26 -24.56
CA ASN A 466 3.29 14.90 -24.64
C ASN A 466 3.43 15.75 -25.92
N THR A 467 2.37 16.41 -26.39
CA THR A 467 2.43 17.25 -27.59
C THR A 467 2.12 18.73 -27.28
N PRO A 468 3.14 19.62 -27.20
CA PRO A 468 4.57 19.32 -27.13
C PRO A 468 4.97 18.70 -25.78
N PRO A 469 6.10 17.97 -25.71
CA PRO A 469 6.50 17.31 -24.48
C PRO A 469 6.98 18.34 -23.46
N ALA A 470 6.64 18.14 -22.18
CA ALA A 470 7.29 18.88 -21.12
C ALA A 470 8.80 18.54 -21.09
N PRO A 471 9.68 19.52 -20.87
CA PRO A 471 11.12 19.27 -20.88
C PRO A 471 11.52 18.39 -19.69
N ILE A 472 12.34 17.38 -19.94
CA ILE A 472 13.08 16.65 -18.90
C ILE A 472 14.44 17.33 -18.78
N PRO A 473 14.86 17.77 -17.58
CA PRO A 473 16.17 18.39 -17.39
C PRO A 473 17.33 17.45 -17.80
N THR A 474 18.29 17.96 -18.56
CA THR A 474 19.48 17.20 -18.96
C THR A 474 20.38 16.95 -17.74
N PRO A 475 20.92 15.73 -17.56
CA PRO A 475 21.91 15.48 -16.52
C PRO A 475 23.14 16.39 -16.63
N GLY A 476 23.59 16.92 -15.50
CA GLY A 476 24.74 17.82 -15.38
C GLY A 476 24.47 19.30 -15.71
N GLU A 477 23.26 19.66 -16.18
CA GLU A 477 22.93 21.05 -16.52
C GLU A 477 22.33 21.85 -15.34
N ASN A 478 22.01 21.20 -14.22
CA ASN A 478 21.34 21.79 -13.07
C ASN A 478 22.21 21.81 -11.81
N ASP A 479 23.52 21.55 -11.91
CA ASP A 479 24.43 21.65 -10.76
C ASP A 479 24.54 23.11 -10.29
N THR A 480 23.93 23.40 -9.14
CA THR A 480 23.99 24.71 -8.48
C THR A 480 25.05 24.76 -7.36
N GLY A 481 25.68 23.62 -7.04
CA GLY A 481 26.51 23.44 -5.85
C GLY A 481 25.73 23.59 -4.52
N ARG A 482 24.40 23.48 -4.54
CA ARG A 482 23.58 23.51 -3.33
C ARG A 482 23.77 22.20 -2.55
N ASP A 483 23.67 22.30 -1.23
CA ASP A 483 23.56 21.14 -0.36
C ASP A 483 22.34 20.27 -0.75
N PRO A 484 22.51 18.97 -1.06
CA PRO A 484 21.40 18.09 -1.43
C PRO A 484 20.24 18.13 -0.44
N ASP A 485 20.49 18.27 0.86
CA ASP A 485 19.43 18.40 1.88
C ASP A 485 18.56 19.65 1.68
N ALA A 486 19.18 20.77 1.29
CA ALA A 486 18.46 21.99 0.97
C ALA A 486 17.67 21.86 -0.34
N VAL A 487 18.12 21.03 -1.29
CA VAL A 487 17.34 20.72 -2.51
C VAL A 487 16.12 19.85 -2.15
N ARG A 488 16.27 18.83 -1.30
CA ARG A 488 15.16 17.99 -0.80
C ARG A 488 14.08 18.83 -0.10
N GLN A 489 14.50 19.79 0.73
CA GLN A 489 13.55 20.73 1.35
C GLN A 489 12.79 21.55 0.30
N GLY A 490 13.47 22.01 -0.76
CA GLY A 490 12.83 22.69 -1.89
C GLY A 490 11.80 21.80 -2.59
N VAL A 491 12.06 20.50 -2.74
CA VAL A 491 11.08 19.55 -3.31
C VAL A 491 9.81 19.51 -2.45
N LEU A 492 9.94 19.41 -1.12
CA LEU A 492 8.77 19.43 -0.21
C LEU A 492 7.99 20.76 -0.29
N GLU A 493 8.69 21.88 -0.43
CA GLU A 493 8.05 23.20 -0.61
C GLU A 493 7.18 23.24 -1.88
N THR A 494 7.55 22.53 -2.96
CA THR A 494 6.70 22.42 -4.16
C THR A 494 5.40 21.67 -3.90
N PHE A 495 5.35 20.80 -2.88
CA PHE A 495 4.12 20.07 -2.51
C PHE A 495 3.22 20.88 -1.56
N ASP A 496 3.73 22.00 -1.01
CA ASP A 496 2.96 22.92 -0.18
C ASP A 496 2.43 24.14 -0.97
N ALA A 497 2.63 24.16 -2.30
CA ALA A 497 2.19 25.22 -3.20
C ALA A 497 1.57 24.65 -4.49
N GLU A 498 0.42 25.18 -4.92
CA GLU A 498 -0.22 24.77 -6.17
C GLU A 498 0.59 25.22 -7.40
N GLY A 499 0.81 24.30 -8.35
CA GLY A 499 1.29 24.62 -9.71
C GLY A 499 2.80 24.55 -9.93
N GLU A 500 3.58 24.13 -8.93
CA GLU A 500 5.05 24.02 -8.98
C GLU A 500 5.56 22.74 -9.68
N VAL A 501 4.78 22.20 -10.63
CA VAL A 501 5.02 20.92 -11.31
C VAL A 501 6.40 20.82 -11.96
N ASN A 502 6.76 21.81 -12.80
CA ASN A 502 8.04 21.77 -13.50
C ASN A 502 9.21 22.09 -12.58
N GLU A 503 8.97 22.87 -11.52
CA GLU A 503 10.00 23.17 -10.51
C GLU A 503 10.35 21.92 -9.70
N ALA A 504 9.36 21.11 -9.32
CA ALA A 504 9.60 19.82 -8.65
C ALA A 504 10.51 18.91 -9.50
N GLY A 505 10.23 18.79 -10.80
CA GLY A 505 11.07 18.02 -11.73
C GLY A 505 12.49 18.59 -11.88
N ARG A 506 12.62 19.92 -11.90
CA ARG A 506 13.92 20.61 -11.96
C ARG A 506 14.74 20.39 -10.68
N LEU A 507 14.10 20.44 -9.51
CA LEU A 507 14.75 20.23 -8.21
C LEU A 507 15.22 18.79 -8.04
N VAL A 508 14.46 17.80 -8.50
CA VAL A 508 14.95 16.41 -8.55
C VAL A 508 16.21 16.31 -9.41
N ALA A 509 16.23 16.91 -10.60
CA ALA A 509 17.42 16.89 -11.44
C ALA A 509 18.62 17.62 -10.78
N GLU A 510 18.38 18.78 -10.14
CA GLU A 510 19.38 19.51 -9.34
C GLU A 510 19.91 18.65 -8.19
N PHE A 511 19.06 17.86 -7.52
CA PHE A 511 19.47 16.99 -6.42
C PHE A 511 20.51 15.96 -6.87
N PHE A 512 20.24 15.28 -7.98
CA PHE A 512 21.20 14.33 -8.56
C PHE A 512 22.47 15.03 -9.05
N ASP A 513 22.34 16.18 -9.72
CA ASP A 513 23.49 16.95 -10.23
C ASP A 513 24.39 17.49 -9.10
N CYS A 514 23.82 17.75 -7.91
CA CYS A 514 24.56 18.12 -6.70
C CYS A 514 25.13 16.91 -5.93
N GLY A 515 25.02 15.68 -6.46
CA GLY A 515 25.57 14.47 -5.87
C GLY A 515 24.73 13.89 -4.72
N GLY A 516 23.43 14.14 -4.69
CA GLY A 516 22.51 13.57 -3.71
C GLY A 516 22.30 12.06 -3.87
N ASP A 517 22.05 11.36 -2.77
CA ASP A 517 21.75 9.93 -2.75
C ASP A 517 20.29 9.66 -3.18
N PRO A 518 20.03 8.81 -4.19
CA PRO A 518 18.67 8.45 -4.58
C PRO A 518 17.78 7.96 -3.43
N ALA A 519 18.34 7.25 -2.44
CA ALA A 519 17.60 6.78 -1.27
C ALA A 519 17.05 7.93 -0.43
N ASP A 520 17.88 8.97 -0.19
CA ASP A 520 17.49 10.17 0.53
C ASP A 520 16.36 10.93 -0.19
N LEU A 521 16.35 10.91 -1.53
CA LEU A 521 15.27 11.51 -2.32
C LEU A 521 13.99 10.67 -2.24
N ARG A 522 14.07 9.34 -2.30
CA ARG A 522 12.90 8.46 -2.14
C ARG A 522 12.25 8.66 -0.77
N GLN A 523 13.04 8.74 0.30
CA GLN A 523 12.55 9.10 1.64
C GLN A 523 11.80 10.44 1.66
N THR A 524 12.32 11.45 0.96
CA THR A 524 11.67 12.77 0.86
C THR A 524 10.36 12.72 0.08
N LEU A 525 10.34 12.01 -1.04
CA LEU A 525 9.15 11.84 -1.87
C LEU A 525 8.08 10.99 -1.14
N GLY A 526 8.50 9.96 -0.41
CA GLY A 526 7.65 9.13 0.45
C GLY A 526 7.04 9.93 1.60
N HIS A 527 7.84 10.76 2.28
CA HIS A 527 7.33 11.71 3.29
C HIS A 527 6.30 12.69 2.69
N GLY A 528 6.61 13.24 1.51
CA GLY A 528 5.71 14.13 0.77
C GLY A 528 4.38 13.46 0.40
N LEU A 529 4.42 12.18 0.05
CA LEU A 529 3.24 11.35 -0.26
C LEU A 529 2.41 11.03 0.99
N LEU A 530 3.04 10.54 2.06
CA LEU A 530 2.37 9.97 3.24
C LEU A 530 1.77 11.03 4.19
N ARG A 531 2.09 12.31 3.99
CA ARG A 531 1.41 13.44 4.66
C ARG A 531 0.16 13.91 3.92
N GLU A 532 -0.11 13.40 2.72
CA GLU A 532 -1.25 13.79 1.88
C GLU A 532 -2.33 12.69 1.86
N ASP A 533 -3.58 13.07 1.57
CA ASP A 533 -4.67 12.11 1.37
C ASP A 533 -4.64 11.58 -0.08
N ALA A 534 -3.48 11.03 -0.45
CA ALA A 534 -3.19 10.54 -1.78
C ALA A 534 -4.18 9.44 -2.23
N GLY A 535 -4.58 9.50 -3.49
CA GLY A 535 -5.48 8.53 -4.10
C GLY A 535 -4.76 7.27 -4.57
N PHE A 536 -5.54 6.27 -4.99
CA PHE A 536 -5.04 4.97 -5.47
C PHE A 536 -3.90 5.08 -6.48
N HIS A 537 -4.13 5.78 -7.59
CA HIS A 537 -3.11 5.91 -8.63
C HIS A 537 -1.87 6.68 -8.16
N THR A 538 -2.02 7.61 -7.21
CA THR A 538 -0.87 8.34 -6.68
C THR A 538 0.08 7.40 -5.97
N LEU A 539 -0.45 6.63 -5.01
CA LEU A 539 0.31 5.69 -4.19
C LEU A 539 1.00 4.62 -5.07
N GLN A 540 0.25 4.07 -6.02
CA GLN A 540 0.72 3.09 -6.99
C GLN A 540 1.88 3.63 -7.85
N ASN A 541 1.80 4.88 -8.30
CA ASN A 541 2.82 5.44 -9.20
C ASN A 541 4.09 5.88 -8.47
N VAL A 542 3.99 6.34 -7.23
CA VAL A 542 5.20 6.59 -6.43
C VAL A 542 5.95 5.28 -6.20
N GLU A 543 5.26 4.22 -5.79
CA GLU A 543 5.89 2.93 -5.58
C GLU A 543 6.51 2.37 -6.87
N ALA A 544 5.79 2.41 -7.99
CA ALA A 544 6.34 1.96 -9.28
C ALA A 544 7.57 2.78 -9.69
N ALA A 545 7.58 4.09 -9.42
CA ALA A 545 8.74 4.95 -9.69
C ALA A 545 9.94 4.58 -8.82
N PHE A 546 9.73 4.28 -7.54
CA PHE A 546 10.79 3.86 -6.64
C PHE A 546 11.38 2.53 -7.09
N ARG A 547 10.51 1.55 -7.37
CA ARG A 547 10.90 0.24 -7.85
C ARG A 547 11.70 0.31 -9.14
N GLN A 548 11.25 1.08 -10.14
CA GLN A 548 11.99 1.21 -11.40
C GLN A 548 13.30 1.99 -11.23
N ALA A 549 13.38 2.95 -10.30
CA ALA A 549 14.63 3.65 -9.99
C ALA A 549 15.67 2.74 -9.32
N GLU A 550 15.24 1.78 -8.49
CA GLU A 550 16.12 0.79 -7.86
C GLU A 550 16.63 -0.27 -8.83
N LEU A 551 15.76 -0.72 -9.75
CA LEU A 551 16.12 -1.72 -10.75
C LEU A 551 17.06 -1.19 -11.85
N ALA A 552 17.31 0.11 -11.89
CA ALA A 552 18.29 0.69 -12.80
C ALA A 552 19.73 0.29 -12.38
N THR A 553 20.28 -0.74 -13.01
CA THR A 553 21.55 -1.39 -12.63
C THR A 553 22.82 -0.80 -13.27
N ASP A 554 22.78 0.30 -14.03
CA ASP A 554 23.96 0.83 -14.73
C ASP A 554 23.98 2.37 -14.89
N GLU A 555 25.18 2.91 -15.18
CA GLU A 555 25.62 4.33 -15.37
C GLU A 555 24.76 5.22 -16.31
N ARG A 556 23.62 4.73 -16.82
CA ARG A 556 22.63 5.54 -17.54
C ARG A 556 21.77 6.29 -16.52
N GLU A 557 22.33 7.38 -16.00
CA GLU A 557 21.70 8.32 -15.06
C GLU A 557 20.21 8.56 -15.30
N GLN A 558 19.78 8.61 -16.57
CA GLN A 558 18.39 8.83 -16.95
C GLN A 558 17.41 7.73 -16.50
N ARG A 559 17.80 6.44 -16.47
CA ARG A 559 16.87 5.36 -16.05
C ARG A 559 16.50 5.43 -14.57
N GLN A 560 17.43 5.88 -13.74
CA GLN A 560 17.18 6.12 -12.33
C GLN A 560 16.50 7.48 -12.08
N ARG A 561 16.90 8.53 -12.82
CA ARG A 561 16.39 9.89 -12.64
C ARG A 561 14.94 10.06 -13.13
N VAL A 562 14.60 9.53 -14.30
CA VAL A 562 13.32 9.83 -14.97
C VAL A 562 12.09 9.38 -14.15
N PRO A 563 12.04 8.18 -13.57
CA PRO A 563 10.92 7.79 -12.69
C PRO A 563 10.76 8.73 -11.49
N LEU A 564 11.87 9.16 -10.87
CA LEU A 564 11.82 10.08 -9.72
C LEU A 564 11.45 11.53 -10.13
N ILE A 565 11.86 11.98 -11.31
CA ILE A 565 11.40 13.26 -11.89
C ILE A 565 9.90 13.17 -12.19
N ALA A 566 9.46 12.09 -12.84
CA ALA A 566 8.05 11.85 -13.19
C ALA A 566 7.16 11.92 -11.95
N THR A 567 7.52 11.19 -10.90
CA THR A 567 6.73 11.14 -9.67
C THR A 567 6.73 12.47 -8.92
N ALA A 568 7.86 13.18 -8.83
CA ALA A 568 7.91 14.50 -8.18
C ALA A 568 7.04 15.54 -8.90
N ARG A 569 7.08 15.56 -10.25
CA ARG A 569 6.19 16.42 -11.06
C ARG A 569 4.73 16.11 -10.77
N TYR A 570 4.39 14.82 -10.71
CA TYR A 570 3.02 14.39 -10.47
C TYR A 570 2.51 14.74 -9.06
N LEU A 571 3.32 14.52 -8.01
CA LEU A 571 2.99 14.92 -6.64
C LEU A 571 2.74 16.43 -6.55
N ALA A 572 3.62 17.25 -7.13
CA ALA A 572 3.44 18.70 -7.20
C ALA A 572 2.23 19.16 -8.04
N ALA A 573 1.71 18.31 -8.92
CA ALA A 573 0.48 18.60 -9.67
C ALA A 573 -0.80 18.36 -8.86
N HIS A 574 -0.72 17.53 -7.81
CA HIS A 574 -1.89 17.11 -7.02
C HIS A 574 -1.87 17.63 -5.59
N PHE A 575 -0.73 18.13 -5.12
CA PHE A 575 -0.55 18.65 -3.77
C PHE A 575 -0.50 20.19 -3.75
N PRO A 576 -0.96 20.83 -2.66
CA PRO A 576 -1.50 20.21 -1.44
C PRO A 576 -2.96 19.78 -1.58
N THR A 577 -3.29 18.60 -1.04
CA THR A 577 -4.69 18.17 -0.85
C THR A 577 -5.18 18.53 0.56
N ARG A 578 -6.48 18.34 0.83
CA ARG A 578 -6.99 18.39 2.20
C ARG A 578 -6.53 17.13 2.93
N ARG A 579 -5.77 17.30 4.03
CA ARG A 579 -5.11 16.21 4.76
C ARG A 579 -5.93 15.70 5.95
N GLU A 580 -7.07 15.05 5.71
CA GLU A 580 -7.92 14.48 6.76
C GLU A 580 -7.31 13.23 7.41
N ALA A 581 -6.66 12.36 6.61
CA ALA A 581 -5.95 11.20 7.13
C ALA A 581 -4.77 11.62 8.00
N GLU A 582 -4.02 12.65 7.57
CA GLU A 582 -2.94 13.22 8.39
C GLU A 582 -3.45 13.81 9.70
N GLN A 583 -4.59 14.52 9.66
CA GLN A 583 -5.20 15.02 10.88
C GLN A 583 -5.54 13.87 11.85
N THR A 584 -6.09 12.77 11.33
CA THR A 584 -6.42 11.58 12.12
C THR A 584 -5.18 10.91 12.69
N TYR A 585 -4.15 10.70 11.87
CA TYR A 585 -2.87 10.12 12.30
C TYR A 585 -2.20 10.99 13.36
N THR A 586 -2.12 12.30 13.15
CA THR A 586 -1.56 13.27 14.11
C THR A 586 -2.30 13.20 15.45
N ILE A 587 -3.63 13.11 15.43
CA ILE A 587 -4.44 12.92 16.64
C ILE A 587 -4.05 11.60 17.32
N ALA A 588 -4.00 10.48 16.59
CA ALA A 588 -3.60 9.19 17.15
C ALA A 588 -2.19 9.23 17.77
N ALA A 589 -1.21 9.81 17.08
CA ALA A 589 0.18 9.94 17.53
C ALA A 589 0.30 10.78 18.81
N ARG A 590 -0.41 11.91 18.89
CA ARG A 590 -0.47 12.75 20.09
C ARG A 590 -1.10 12.01 21.26
N LEU A 591 -2.17 11.25 21.02
CA LEU A 591 -2.84 10.45 22.05
C LEU A 591 -1.94 9.33 22.55
N ASN A 592 -1.21 8.66 21.67
CA ASN A 592 -0.24 7.61 22.03
C ASN A 592 0.87 8.14 22.96
N ARG A 593 1.31 9.39 22.77
CA ARG A 593 2.26 10.07 23.69
C ARG A 593 1.63 10.60 24.98
N GLY A 594 0.33 10.44 25.17
CA GLY A 594 -0.38 11.01 26.30
C GLY A 594 -0.43 12.54 26.26
N GLU A 595 -0.76 13.16 25.13
CA GLU A 595 -1.03 14.61 25.02
C GLU A 595 -2.52 14.97 25.17
N ALA A 596 -2.84 16.21 25.59
CA ALA A 596 -4.22 16.70 25.66
C ALA A 596 -4.59 17.38 24.33
N ILE A 597 -5.45 16.75 23.52
CA ILE A 597 -5.73 17.24 22.15
C ILE A 597 -6.71 18.42 22.09
N HIS A 598 -7.53 18.62 23.13
CA HIS A 598 -8.46 19.75 23.24
C HIS A 598 -7.73 21.06 23.60
N GLU A 599 -6.47 20.96 24.02
CA GLU A 599 -5.57 22.08 24.21
C GLU A 599 -4.75 22.32 22.93
N ALA A 600 -4.41 23.58 22.64
CA ALA A 600 -3.55 23.92 21.52
C ALA A 600 -2.19 23.21 21.65
N ALA A 601 -1.63 22.76 20.53
CA ALA A 601 -0.30 22.15 20.51
C ALA A 601 0.70 23.12 21.17
N LYS A 602 1.44 22.62 22.17
CA LYS A 602 2.56 23.37 22.74
C LYS A 602 3.62 23.43 21.65
N SER A 603 3.92 24.61 21.13
CA SER A 603 5.05 24.82 20.25
C SER A 603 6.32 24.41 20.99
N ASN A 604 6.98 23.35 20.53
CA ASN A 604 8.35 23.01 20.92
C ASN A 604 9.35 23.80 20.08
#